data_AF-A0A931SC94-F1
#
_entry.id   AF-A0A931SC94-F1
#
_cell.length_a   1.000
_cell.length_b   1.000
_cell.length_c   1.000
_cell.angle_alpha   90.00
_cell.angle_beta   90.00
_cell.angle_gamma   90.00
#
_symmetry.space_group_name_H-M   'P 1'
#
loop_
_entity.id
_entity.type
_entity.pdbx_description
1 polymer ?
#
loop_
_entity_poly.entity_id
_entity_poly.type
_entity_poly.pdbx_seq_one_letter_code
_entity_poly.pdbx_strand_id
1 'polypeptide(L)'
;MADQSLIEQALKGNLIEELGLMSLAEEEKLALIRSLTDLAGLRFTTRIIERLAPLDRTEFEKMTSSVPPESAVLWLRERGIDFEEMLLEEISRLKDELRERGASLPQP
;
A
#
# COMPACT_ATOMS: atom_id res chain seq x y z
N MET A 1 -12.38 -1.87 -1.50
CA MET A 1 -12.29 -3.00 -0.53
C MET A 1 -11.41 -4.14 -1.04
N ALA A 2 -11.33 -4.44 -2.34
CA ALA A 2 -10.44 -5.48 -2.87
C ALA A 2 -8.94 -5.17 -2.65
N ASP A 3 -8.52 -3.92 -2.88
CA ASP A 3 -7.09 -3.53 -2.81
C ASP A 3 -6.52 -3.60 -1.39
N GLN A 4 -7.33 -3.22 -0.40
CA GLN A 4 -6.93 -3.21 1.00
C GLN A 4 -6.67 -4.63 1.52
N SER A 5 -7.45 -5.62 1.07
CA SER A 5 -7.23 -7.03 1.42
C SER A 5 -5.97 -7.60 0.78
N LEU A 6 -5.64 -7.21 -0.46
CA LEU A 6 -4.41 -7.63 -1.13
C LEU A 6 -3.16 -7.05 -0.44
N ILE A 7 -3.21 -5.77 -0.07
CA ILE A 7 -2.13 -5.11 0.70
C ILE A 7 -1.96 -5.80 2.05
N GLU A 8 -3.07 -6.04 2.77
CA GLU A 8 -3.05 -6.70 4.07
C GLU A 8 -2.42 -8.10 3.99
N GLN A 9 -2.79 -8.90 2.99
CA GLN A 9 -2.19 -10.23 2.78
C GLN A 9 -0.69 -10.15 2.45
N ALA A 10 -0.29 -9.22 1.57
CA ALA A 10 1.10 -9.02 1.18
C ALA A 10 1.99 -8.54 2.35
N LEU A 11 1.43 -7.77 3.27
CA LEU A 11 2.10 -7.34 4.50
C LEU A 11 2.11 -8.46 5.55
N LYS A 12 1.00 -9.14 5.78
CA LYS A 12 0.85 -10.12 6.85
C LYS A 12 1.78 -11.33 6.72
N GLY A 13 1.95 -11.87 5.50
CA GLY A 13 2.69 -13.12 5.28
C GLY A 13 4.19 -13.05 5.56
N ASN A 14 4.82 -11.89 5.31
CA ASN A 14 6.29 -11.76 5.35
C ASN A 14 6.78 -10.75 6.40
N LEU A 15 6.00 -9.71 6.70
CA LEU A 15 6.53 -8.57 7.45
C LEU A 15 6.75 -8.86 8.94
N ILE A 16 5.82 -9.58 9.60
CA ILE A 16 5.91 -9.85 11.05
C ILE A 16 7.14 -10.69 11.38
N GLU A 17 7.45 -11.67 10.52
CA GLU A 17 8.63 -12.52 10.66
C GLU A 17 9.91 -11.77 10.31
N GLU A 18 9.94 -11.09 9.15
CA GLU A 18 11.12 -10.35 8.68
C GLU A 18 11.55 -9.21 9.61
N LEU A 19 10.60 -8.59 10.33
CA LEU A 19 10.88 -7.52 11.30
C LEU A 19 11.11 -8.04 12.72
N GLY A 20 11.09 -9.36 12.95
CA GLY A 20 11.27 -9.94 14.29
C GLY A 20 10.14 -9.59 15.28
N LEU A 21 8.97 -9.20 14.78
CA LEU A 21 7.83 -8.75 15.58
C LEU A 21 6.95 -9.90 16.08
N MET A 22 7.49 -11.11 16.08
CA MET A 22 6.79 -12.32 16.51
C MET A 22 6.39 -12.28 17.99
N SER A 23 7.08 -11.49 18.81
CA SER A 23 6.80 -11.30 20.24
C SER A 23 5.62 -10.35 20.52
N LEU A 24 5.16 -9.57 19.55
CA LEU A 24 4.00 -8.69 19.72
C LEU A 24 2.72 -9.50 19.94
N ALA A 25 1.79 -8.96 20.73
CA ALA A 25 0.46 -9.53 20.87
C ALA A 25 -0.27 -9.52 19.51
N GLU A 26 -1.21 -10.44 19.33
CA GLU A 26 -1.94 -10.58 18.06
C GLU A 26 -2.69 -9.28 17.68
N GLU A 27 -3.28 -8.60 18.68
CA GLU A 27 -3.94 -7.31 18.51
C GLU A 27 -2.98 -6.22 18.03
N GLU A 28 -1.75 -6.19 18.56
CA GLU A 28 -0.71 -5.23 18.17
C GLU A 28 -0.20 -5.50 16.75
N LYS A 29 -0.02 -6.78 16.39
CA LYS A 29 0.32 -7.18 15.01
C LYS A 29 -0.74 -6.73 14.03
N LEU A 30 -2.01 -6.97 14.35
CA LEU A 30 -3.14 -6.55 13.50
C LEU A 30 -3.23 -5.02 13.40
N ALA A 31 -3.04 -4.30 14.50
CA ALA A 31 -3.03 -2.83 14.49
C ALA A 31 -1.89 -2.29 13.60
N LEU A 32 -0.68 -2.83 13.73
CA LEU A 32 0.45 -2.47 12.88
C LEU A 32 0.16 -2.74 11.40
N ILE A 33 -0.32 -3.93 11.06
CA ILE A 33 -0.63 -4.30 9.68
C ILE A 33 -1.71 -3.38 9.10
N ARG A 34 -2.73 -2.99 9.89
CA ARG A 34 -3.74 -2.01 9.46
C ARG A 34 -3.12 -0.65 9.17
N SER A 35 -2.32 -0.12 10.10
CA SER A 35 -1.65 1.17 9.90
C SER A 35 -0.74 1.18 8.67
N LEU A 36 -0.03 0.07 8.42
CA LEU A 36 0.81 -0.08 7.24
C LEU A 36 0.00 -0.21 5.95
N THR A 37 -1.12 -0.92 6.00
CA THR A 37 -2.06 -1.00 4.88
C THR A 37 -2.61 0.36 4.50
N ASP A 38 -3.00 1.17 5.49
CA ASP A 38 -3.51 2.53 5.25
C ASP A 38 -2.43 3.46 4.69
N LEU A 39 -1.20 3.38 5.24
CA LEU A 39 -0.06 4.14 4.74
C LEU A 39 0.28 3.76 3.29
N ALA A 40 0.29 2.47 2.96
CA ALA A 40 0.50 1.98 1.61
C ALA A 40 -0.57 2.53 0.65
N GLY A 41 -1.85 2.46 1.04
CA GLY A 41 -2.95 2.99 0.24
C GLY A 41 -2.82 4.49 -0.04
N LEU A 42 -2.46 5.29 0.98
CA LEU A 42 -2.25 6.73 0.81
C LEU A 42 -1.08 7.05 -0.13
N ARG A 43 0.08 6.43 0.08
CA ARG A 43 1.26 6.63 -0.77
C ARG A 43 1.01 6.21 -2.21
N PHE A 44 0.38 5.06 -2.39
CA PHE A 44 0.01 4.54 -3.69
C PHE A 44 -0.93 5.48 -4.45
N THR A 45 -1.96 6.01 -3.77
CA THR A 45 -2.89 6.99 -4.35
C THR A 45 -2.15 8.26 -4.79
N THR A 46 -1.25 8.79 -3.96
CA THR A 46 -0.42 9.95 -4.30
C THR A 46 0.42 9.70 -5.54
N ARG A 47 1.10 8.55 -5.63
CA ARG A 47 1.93 8.19 -6.80
C ARG A 47 1.11 8.06 -8.08
N ILE A 48 -0.13 7.56 -8.00
CA ILE A 48 -1.05 7.54 -9.14
C ILE A 48 -1.34 8.98 -9.58
N ILE A 49 -1.76 9.85 -8.66
CA ILE A 49 -2.10 11.25 -8.96
C ILE A 49 -0.91 11.97 -9.62
N GLU A 50 0.31 11.74 -9.14
CA GLU A 50 1.54 12.31 -9.72
C GLU A 50 1.79 11.87 -11.16
N ARG A 51 1.49 10.62 -11.50
CA ARG A 51 1.64 10.05 -12.86
C ARG A 51 0.52 10.44 -13.81
N LEU A 52 -0.62 10.88 -13.30
CA LEU A 52 -1.75 11.33 -14.11
C LEU A 52 -1.53 12.75 -14.64
N ALA A 53 -1.97 12.97 -15.88
CA ALA A 53 -2.08 14.32 -16.45
C ALA A 53 -3.08 15.17 -15.66
N PRO A 54 -2.95 16.51 -15.64
CA PRO A 54 -3.80 17.37 -14.82
C PRO A 54 -5.31 17.17 -15.00
N LEU A 55 -5.76 16.92 -16.22
CA LEU A 55 -7.18 16.64 -16.52
C LEU A 55 -7.64 15.29 -15.97
N ASP A 56 -6.76 14.29 -16.04
CA ASP A 56 -7.04 12.94 -15.54
C ASP A 56 -7.03 12.87 -14.01
N ARG A 57 -6.33 13.77 -13.31
CA ARG A 57 -6.36 13.84 -11.84
C ARG A 57 -7.75 14.13 -11.29
N THR A 58 -8.43 15.13 -11.85
CA THR A 58 -9.80 15.49 -11.45
C THR A 58 -10.81 14.38 -11.78
N GLU A 59 -10.60 13.68 -12.90
CA GLU A 59 -11.40 12.52 -13.27
C GLU A 59 -11.20 11.37 -12.28
N PHE A 60 -9.94 11.11 -11.91
CA PHE A 60 -9.56 10.08 -10.94
C PHE A 60 -10.16 10.33 -9.55
N GLU A 61 -10.07 11.56 -9.02
CA GLU A 61 -10.65 11.93 -7.71
C GLU A 61 -12.17 11.71 -7.65
N LYS A 62 -12.87 12.02 -8.75
CA LYS A 62 -14.31 11.75 -8.88
C LYS A 62 -14.58 10.25 -8.94
N MET A 63 -13.77 9.51 -9.69
CA MET A 63 -13.92 8.08 -9.90
C MET A 63 -13.73 7.30 -8.60
N THR A 64 -12.69 7.59 -7.82
CA THR A 64 -12.43 6.94 -6.52
C THR A 64 -13.53 7.16 -5.48
N SER A 65 -14.39 8.16 -5.69
CA SER A 65 -15.51 8.50 -4.81
C SER A 65 -16.84 7.86 -5.22
N SER A 66 -16.94 7.25 -6.41
CA SER A 66 -18.26 6.96 -7.03
C SER A 66 -18.35 5.65 -7.81
N VAL A 67 -17.25 4.95 -8.08
CA VAL A 67 -17.31 3.66 -8.80
C VAL A 67 -16.64 2.52 -8.04
N PRO A 68 -16.99 1.26 -8.38
CA PRO A 68 -16.32 0.09 -7.84
C PRO A 68 -14.80 0.09 -8.13
N PRO A 69 -13.97 -0.47 -7.24
CA PRO A 69 -12.51 -0.49 -7.40
C PRO A 69 -12.02 -1.09 -8.72
N GLU A 70 -12.69 -2.13 -9.22
CA GLU A 70 -12.33 -2.82 -10.46
C GLU A 70 -12.38 -1.88 -11.68
N SER A 71 -13.35 -0.96 -11.72
CA SER A 71 -13.48 0.03 -12.78
C SER A 71 -12.34 1.05 -12.74
N ALA A 72 -11.84 1.38 -11.55
CA ALA A 72 -10.71 2.29 -11.38
C ALA A 72 -9.39 1.68 -11.87
N VAL A 73 -9.18 0.39 -11.62
CA VAL A 73 -7.98 -0.33 -12.10
C VAL A 73 -7.94 -0.38 -13.62
N LEU A 74 -9.07 -0.66 -14.29
CA LEU A 74 -9.14 -0.66 -15.75
C LEU A 74 -8.82 0.73 -16.33
N TRP A 75 -9.41 1.77 -15.76
CA TRP A 75 -9.21 3.16 -16.18
C TRP A 75 -7.75 3.63 -16.04
N LEU A 76 -7.05 3.17 -15.01
CA LEU A 76 -5.62 3.41 -14.82
C LEU A 76 -4.77 2.68 -15.87
N ARG A 77 -5.12 1.43 -16.18
CA ARG A 77 -4.43 0.64 -17.21
C ARG A 77 -4.54 1.28 -18.59
N GLU A 78 -5.69 1.84 -18.95
CA GLU A 78 -5.89 2.58 -20.21
C GLU A 78 -5.00 3.83 -20.32
N ARG A 79 -4.49 4.34 -19.20
CA ARG A 79 -3.56 5.48 -19.12
C ARG A 79 -2.10 5.05 -18.98
N GLY A 80 -1.82 3.76 -19.17
CA GLY A 80 -0.47 3.20 -19.05
C GLY A 80 0.02 3.09 -17.61
N ILE A 81 -0.87 3.16 -16.62
CA ILE A 81 -0.52 2.94 -15.22
C ILE A 81 -0.77 1.46 -14.90
N ASP A 82 0.31 0.73 -14.64
CA ASP A 82 0.23 -0.63 -14.12
C ASP A 82 -0.03 -0.58 -12.61
N PHE A 83 -1.31 -0.78 -12.25
CA PHE A 83 -1.78 -0.76 -10.87
C PHE A 83 -1.09 -1.82 -10.01
N GLU A 84 -0.98 -3.06 -10.52
CA GLU A 84 -0.47 -4.19 -9.75
C GLU A 84 1.03 -4.04 -9.50
N GLU A 85 1.78 -3.66 -10.54
CA GLU A 85 3.22 -3.39 -10.41
C GLU A 85 3.48 -2.24 -9.43
N MET A 86 2.78 -1.12 -9.57
CA MET A 86 2.96 0.03 -8.67
C MET A 86 2.62 -0.31 -7.22
N LEU A 87 1.60 -1.15 -6.99
CA LEU A 87 1.20 -1.55 -5.65
C LEU A 87 2.26 -2.44 -5.01
N LEU A 88 2.78 -3.42 -5.76
CA LEU A 88 3.86 -4.29 -5.31
C LEU A 88 5.14 -3.51 -5.00
N GLU A 89 5.51 -2.56 -5.87
CA GLU A 89 6.64 -1.66 -5.62
C GLU A 89 6.48 -0.89 -4.30
N GLU A 90 5.28 -0.41 -4.01
CA GLU A 90 5.03 0.42 -2.82
C GLU A 90 5.03 -0.40 -1.53
N ILE A 91 4.51 -1.62 -1.60
CA ILE A 91 4.63 -2.59 -0.51
C ILE A 91 6.11 -2.95 -0.29
N SER A 92 6.89 -3.15 -1.35
CA SER A 92 8.32 -3.44 -1.22
C SER A 92 9.08 -2.28 -0.58
N ARG A 93 8.85 -1.04 -1.03
CA ARG A 93 9.46 0.16 -0.43
C ARG A 93 9.14 0.28 1.06
N LEU A 94 7.87 0.06 1.43
CA LEU A 94 7.47 0.11 2.83
C LEU A 94 8.16 -0.97 3.67
N LYS A 95 8.28 -2.19 3.14
CA LYS A 95 9.03 -3.27 3.81
C LYS A 95 10.49 -2.88 4.04
N ASP A 96 11.14 -2.33 3.01
CA ASP A 96 12.54 -1.93 3.10
C ASP A 96 12.75 -0.77 4.09
N GLU A 97 11.89 0.26 4.07
CA GLU A 97 11.91 1.36 5.05
C GLU A 97 11.74 0.85 6.49
N LEU A 98 10.87 -0.14 6.71
CA LEU A 98 10.65 -0.71 8.04
C LEU A 98 11.86 -1.54 8.49
N ARG A 99 12.49 -2.29 7.59
CA ARG A 99 13.72 -3.05 7.89
C ARG A 99 14.86 -2.11 8.24
N GLU A 100 15.07 -1.04 7.47
CA GLU A 100 16.10 -0.02 7.74
C GLU A 100 15.89 0.64 9.10
N ARG A 101 14.63 1.04 9.41
CA ARG A 101 14.29 1.62 10.71
C ARG A 101 14.49 0.62 11.85
N GLY A 102 14.03 -0.62 11.67
CA GLY A 102 14.22 -1.69 12.66
C GLY A 102 15.69 -2.01 12.93
N ALA A 103 16.54 -1.99 11.90
CA ALA A 103 17.99 -2.18 12.03
C ALA A 103 18.71 -1.00 12.70
N SER A 104 18.14 0.21 12.58
CA SER A 104 18.68 1.43 13.21
C SER A 104 18.28 1.64 14.67
N LEU A 105 17.34 0.84 15.20
CA LEU A 105 16.98 0.88 16.61
C LEU A 105 18.06 0.16 17.43
N PRO A 106 18.58 0.76 18.52
CA PRO A 106 19.50 0.07 19.40
C PRO A 106 18.79 -1.18 19.95
N GLN A 107 19.36 -2.35 19.68
CA GLN A 107 18.94 -3.60 20.31
C GLN A 107 19.16 -3.44 21.83
N PRO A 108 18.17 -3.82 22.67
CA PRO A 108 18.32 -3.78 24.12
C PRO A 108 19.46 -4.69 24.62
#